data_AF-A0A2W5QIK5-F1
#
_entry.id   AF-A0A2W5QIK5-F1
#
_cell.length_a   1.000
_cell.length_b   1.000
_cell.length_c   1.000
_cell.angle_alpha   90.00
_cell.angle_beta   90.00
_cell.angle_gamma   90.00
#
_symmetry.space_group_name_H-M   'P 1'
#
loop_
_entity.id
_entity.type
_entity.pdbx_description
1 polymer ?
#
loop_
_entity_poly.entity_id
_entity_poly.type
_entity_poly.pdbx_seq_one_letter_code
_entity_poly.pdbx_strand_id
1 'polypeptide(L)'
;MVKIPFKIVPIVLVMAQAYTAAAQTEPPKATMPSAVSSFLAYEPNCVNMVSVVENQTTKEAARLEAATIGAVTDLRAVDSSLDLNGALAKLKSMCDANLQVRAAGGQFTRKGD
;
A
#
# COMPACT_ATOMS: atom_id res chain seq x y z
N MET A 1 42.33 -59.39 -2.58
CA MET A 1 41.06 -59.86 -1.98
C MET A 1 41.16 -59.72 -0.47
N VAL A 2 40.51 -58.72 0.13
CA VAL A 2 40.42 -58.61 1.61
C VAL A 2 39.02 -58.13 1.98
N LYS A 3 38.48 -58.73 3.03
CA LYS A 3 37.06 -58.82 3.42
C LYS A 3 36.92 -58.29 4.86
N ILE A 4 36.12 -57.20 5.05
CA ILE A 4 35.25 -56.85 6.22
C ILE A 4 36.02 -56.51 7.54
N PRO A 5 35.60 -55.57 8.45
CA PRO A 5 34.22 -55.21 8.84
C PRO A 5 33.86 -53.73 9.00
N PHE A 6 32.57 -53.46 8.76
CA PHE A 6 31.84 -52.30 9.24
C PHE A 6 31.78 -52.29 10.77
N LYS A 7 32.19 -51.17 11.39
CA LYS A 7 31.75 -50.78 12.73
C LYS A 7 30.78 -49.61 12.58
N ILE A 8 29.55 -49.86 13.01
CA ILE A 8 28.50 -48.85 13.17
C ILE A 8 28.86 -48.00 14.39
N VAL A 9 28.94 -46.69 14.21
CA VAL A 9 28.91 -45.70 15.30
C VAL A 9 27.67 -44.83 15.06
N PRO A 10 26.73 -44.71 16.00
CA PRO A 10 25.57 -43.86 15.83
C PRO A 10 25.96 -42.41 16.15
N ILE A 11 26.05 -41.57 15.14
CA ILE A 11 26.10 -40.11 15.34
C ILE A 11 24.66 -39.61 15.17
N VAL A 12 23.96 -39.46 16.29
CA VAL A 12 22.77 -38.62 16.39
C VAL A 12 23.23 -37.27 16.93
N LEU A 13 23.31 -36.27 16.06
CA LEU A 13 23.21 -34.84 16.39
C LEU A 13 22.92 -34.08 15.09
N VAL A 14 21.66 -33.93 14.69
CA VAL A 14 20.81 -32.77 14.99
C VAL A 14 21.48 -31.45 14.58
N MET A 15 21.18 -30.97 13.38
CA MET A 15 20.30 -29.81 13.21
C MET A 15 20.11 -29.50 11.72
N ALA A 16 18.85 -29.26 11.41
CA ALA A 16 18.28 -28.79 10.18
C ALA A 16 19.14 -27.80 9.38
N GLN A 17 19.22 -28.04 8.07
CA GLN A 17 18.89 -27.02 7.09
C GLN A 17 18.28 -27.74 5.89
N ALA A 18 16.96 -27.79 5.88
CA ALA A 18 16.19 -28.29 4.77
C ALA A 18 16.41 -27.35 3.58
N TYR A 19 17.17 -27.85 2.60
CA TYR A 19 17.06 -27.41 1.22
C TYR A 19 15.72 -27.95 0.71
N THR A 20 14.77 -27.07 0.43
CA THR A 20 13.80 -27.17 -0.68
C THR A 20 12.73 -26.11 -0.51
N ALA A 21 12.69 -25.14 -1.42
CA ALA A 21 11.47 -24.81 -2.17
C ALA A 21 11.80 -23.65 -3.11
N ALA A 22 11.51 -23.88 -4.39
CA ALA A 22 11.35 -22.83 -5.36
C ALA A 22 10.35 -21.79 -4.84
N ALA A 23 10.83 -20.59 -4.58
CA ALA A 23 10.05 -19.37 -4.69
C ALA A 23 11.06 -18.30 -5.06
N GLN A 24 11.12 -17.97 -6.35
CA GLN A 24 11.45 -16.59 -6.72
C GLN A 24 10.30 -15.76 -6.14
N THR A 25 10.41 -15.43 -4.86
CA THR A 25 9.58 -14.40 -4.25
C THR A 25 9.82 -13.15 -5.06
N GLU A 26 8.72 -12.66 -5.63
CA GLU A 26 8.59 -11.36 -6.25
C GLU A 26 9.44 -10.33 -5.48
N PRO A 27 10.09 -9.37 -6.16
CA PRO A 27 10.84 -8.33 -5.46
C PRO A 27 9.90 -7.76 -4.39
N PRO A 28 10.37 -7.57 -3.14
CA PRO A 28 9.52 -7.09 -2.07
C PRO A 28 8.86 -5.82 -2.57
N LYS A 29 7.54 -5.91 -2.81
CA LYS A 29 6.73 -4.79 -3.27
C LYS A 29 6.87 -3.76 -2.18
N ALA A 30 7.76 -2.80 -2.41
CA ALA A 30 8.31 -1.94 -1.36
C ALA A 30 7.15 -1.36 -0.57
N THR A 31 7.06 -1.74 0.70
CA THR A 31 6.08 -1.24 1.67
C THR A 31 6.40 0.21 2.05
N MET A 32 6.75 1.05 1.07
CA MET A 32 6.48 2.48 1.21
C MET A 32 4.96 2.61 1.17
N PRO A 33 4.33 3.37 2.08
CA PRO A 33 2.92 3.69 1.92
C PRO A 33 2.79 4.36 0.56
N SER A 34 2.04 3.74 -0.35
CA SER A 34 1.86 4.30 -1.69
C SER A 34 1.42 5.76 -1.56
N ALA A 35 1.82 6.62 -2.47
CA ALA A 35 1.36 8.01 -2.52
C ALA A 35 -0.17 8.07 -2.48
N VAL A 36 -0.85 7.06 -3.03
CA VAL A 36 -2.30 6.84 -2.91
C VAL A 36 -2.74 6.65 -1.46
N SER A 37 -2.11 5.77 -0.70
CA SER A 37 -2.40 5.55 0.73
C SER A 37 -2.23 6.84 1.54
N SER A 38 -1.12 7.55 1.31
CA SER A 38 -0.82 8.82 1.99
C SER A 38 -1.81 9.92 1.60
N PHE A 39 -2.24 9.94 0.32
CA PHE A 39 -3.25 10.86 -0.19
C PHE A 39 -4.60 10.65 0.51
N LEU A 40 -5.06 9.39 0.59
CA LEU A 40 -6.33 9.02 1.22
C LEU A 40 -6.34 9.21 2.74
N ALA A 41 -5.18 9.07 3.40
CA ALA A 41 -5.07 9.26 4.84
C ALA A 41 -5.30 10.73 5.26
N TYR A 42 -5.01 11.68 4.38
CA TYR A 42 -5.24 13.10 4.65
C TYR A 42 -6.61 13.54 4.12
N GLU A 43 -7.61 13.55 5.00
CA GLU A 43 -9.01 13.88 4.70
C GLU A 43 -9.20 15.12 3.81
N PRO A 44 -8.48 16.25 4.02
CA PRO A 44 -8.63 17.42 3.16
C PRO A 44 -8.32 17.12 1.69
N ASN A 45 -7.41 16.20 1.36
CA ASN A 45 -7.17 15.82 -0.04
C ASN A 45 -8.43 15.24 -0.69
N CYS A 46 -9.13 14.36 0.03
CA CYS A 46 -10.34 13.75 -0.47
C CYS A 46 -11.51 14.73 -0.53
N VAL A 47 -11.66 15.60 0.46
CA VAL A 47 -12.68 16.66 0.44
C VAL A 47 -12.45 17.60 -0.75
N ASN A 48 -11.22 18.05 -0.98
CA ASN A 48 -10.90 18.93 -2.10
C ASN A 48 -10.99 18.25 -3.47
N MET A 49 -10.92 16.90 -3.56
CA MET A 49 -11.14 16.18 -4.82
C MET A 49 -12.62 15.97 -5.16
N VAL A 50 -13.48 15.84 -4.16
CA VAL A 50 -14.91 15.54 -4.38
C VAL A 50 -15.81 16.78 -4.26
N SER A 51 -15.32 17.85 -3.64
CA SER A 51 -16.07 19.09 -3.37
C SER A 51 -15.31 20.33 -3.84
N VAL A 52 -16.05 21.38 -4.16
CA VAL A 52 -15.50 22.71 -4.44
C VAL A 52 -15.15 23.40 -3.12
N VAL A 53 -13.91 23.83 -2.95
CA VAL A 53 -13.46 24.56 -1.76
C VAL A 53 -13.20 26.02 -2.15
N GLU A 54 -14.09 26.92 -1.73
CA GLU A 54 -14.12 28.32 -2.18
C GLU A 54 -12.99 29.20 -1.63
N ASN A 55 -12.31 28.80 -0.55
CA ASN A 55 -11.29 29.60 0.14
C ASN A 55 -9.94 28.88 0.28
N GLN A 56 -9.59 28.02 -0.68
CA GLN A 56 -8.32 27.31 -0.65
C GLN A 56 -7.14 28.29 -0.82
N THR A 57 -6.20 28.29 0.11
CA THR A 57 -4.98 29.11 -0.02
C THR A 57 -4.07 28.55 -1.13
N THR A 58 -3.23 29.39 -1.72
CA THR A 58 -2.25 28.97 -2.75
C THR A 58 -1.31 27.86 -2.24
N LYS A 59 -0.96 27.88 -0.94
CA LYS A 59 -0.15 26.84 -0.31
C LYS A 59 -0.90 25.50 -0.22
N GLU A 60 -2.18 25.52 0.08
CA GLU A 60 -3.02 24.32 0.13
C GLU A 60 -3.26 23.75 -1.26
N ALA A 61 -3.50 24.60 -2.26
CA ALA A 61 -3.61 24.20 -3.66
C ALA A 61 -2.34 23.49 -4.15
N ALA A 62 -1.17 24.10 -3.95
CA ALA A 62 0.10 23.50 -4.36
C ALA A 62 0.38 22.16 -3.66
N ARG A 63 0.02 22.04 -2.38
CA ARG A 63 0.13 20.77 -1.65
C ARG A 63 -0.80 19.71 -2.22
N LEU A 64 -2.04 20.08 -2.52
CA LEU A 64 -3.03 19.18 -3.10
C LEU A 64 -2.59 18.71 -4.50
N GLU A 65 -2.10 19.62 -5.33
CA GLU A 65 -1.55 19.30 -6.66
C GLU A 65 -0.39 18.31 -6.55
N ALA A 66 0.60 18.58 -5.70
CA ALA A 66 1.73 17.68 -5.50
C ALA A 66 1.29 16.30 -5.00
N ALA A 67 0.34 16.25 -4.06
CA ALA A 67 -0.20 15.00 -3.54
C ALA A 67 -0.99 14.23 -4.62
N THR A 68 -1.75 14.94 -5.46
CA THR A 68 -2.52 14.35 -6.57
C THR A 68 -1.59 13.78 -7.63
N ILE A 69 -0.54 14.52 -8.02
CA ILE A 69 0.47 14.05 -8.98
C ILE A 69 1.15 12.79 -8.47
N GLY A 70 1.54 12.76 -7.19
CA GLY A 70 2.13 11.57 -6.56
C GLY A 70 1.19 10.37 -6.62
N ALA A 71 -0.07 10.55 -6.19
CA ALA A 71 -1.06 9.47 -6.18
C ALA A 71 -1.42 8.96 -7.58
N VAL A 72 -1.57 9.86 -8.56
CA VAL A 72 -1.82 9.51 -9.97
C VAL A 72 -0.64 8.76 -10.58
N THR A 73 0.59 9.19 -10.28
CA THR A 73 1.80 8.52 -10.75
C THR A 73 1.87 7.09 -10.21
N ASP A 74 1.61 6.90 -8.92
CA ASP A 74 1.55 5.58 -8.30
C ASP A 74 0.44 4.69 -8.88
N LEU A 75 -0.76 5.25 -9.10
CA LEU A 75 -1.86 4.51 -9.74
C LEU A 75 -1.47 3.99 -11.12
N ARG A 76 -0.81 4.83 -11.92
CA ARG A 76 -0.37 4.48 -13.27
C ARG A 76 0.85 3.55 -13.28
N ALA A 77 1.67 3.58 -12.24
CA ALA A 77 2.77 2.63 -12.06
C ALA A 77 2.24 1.23 -11.71
N VAL A 78 1.14 1.13 -10.99
CA VAL A 78 0.48 -0.15 -10.64
C VAL A 78 -0.40 -0.66 -11.79
N ASP A 79 -1.07 0.24 -12.49
CA ASP A 79 -1.98 -0.07 -13.59
C ASP A 79 -1.67 0.84 -14.78
N SER A 80 -0.77 0.36 -15.65
CA SER A 80 -0.28 1.11 -16.81
C SER A 80 -1.31 1.32 -17.91
N SER A 81 -2.49 0.67 -17.81
CA SER A 81 -3.62 0.89 -18.71
C SER A 81 -4.39 2.17 -18.37
N LEU A 82 -4.19 2.73 -17.17
CA LEU A 82 -4.79 4.00 -16.78
C LEU A 82 -4.10 5.17 -17.48
N ASP A 83 -4.85 5.86 -18.31
CA ASP A 83 -4.52 7.21 -18.74
C ASP A 83 -4.65 8.19 -17.56
N LEU A 84 -4.23 9.44 -17.77
CA LEU A 84 -4.24 10.45 -16.72
C LEU A 84 -5.67 10.73 -16.19
N ASN A 85 -6.66 10.76 -17.08
CA ASN A 85 -8.05 10.98 -16.67
C ASN A 85 -8.61 9.76 -15.94
N GLY A 86 -8.32 8.54 -16.41
CA GLY A 86 -8.70 7.31 -15.72
C GLY A 86 -8.11 7.21 -14.31
N ALA A 87 -6.83 7.57 -14.14
CA ALA A 87 -6.17 7.57 -12.84
C ALA A 87 -6.77 8.63 -11.88
N LEU A 88 -7.07 9.84 -12.37
CA LEU A 88 -7.76 10.86 -11.59
C LEU A 88 -9.17 10.44 -11.18
N ALA A 89 -9.94 9.85 -12.10
CA ALA A 89 -11.28 9.35 -11.81
C ALA A 89 -11.25 8.23 -10.76
N LYS A 90 -10.28 7.31 -10.87
CA LYS A 90 -10.06 6.24 -9.89
C LYS A 90 -9.69 6.81 -8.52
N LEU A 91 -8.78 7.77 -8.46
CA LEU A 91 -8.41 8.45 -7.21
C LEU A 91 -9.61 9.15 -6.57
N LYS A 92 -10.43 9.85 -7.37
CA LYS A 92 -11.67 10.49 -6.90
C LYS A 92 -12.66 9.47 -6.33
N SER A 93 -12.86 8.34 -7.02
CA SER A 93 -13.74 7.26 -6.54
C SER A 93 -13.25 6.65 -5.22
N MET A 94 -11.94 6.47 -5.06
CA MET A 94 -11.34 6.00 -3.81
C MET A 94 -11.57 7.00 -2.66
N CYS A 95 -11.47 8.30 -2.95
CA CYS A 95 -11.79 9.35 -1.98
C CYS A 95 -13.26 9.38 -1.59
N ASP A 96 -14.18 9.24 -2.55
CA ASP A 96 -15.61 9.16 -2.29
C ASP A 96 -15.94 7.99 -1.35
N ALA A 97 -15.43 6.79 -1.66
CA ALA A 97 -15.59 5.61 -0.81
C ALA A 97 -14.97 5.80 0.58
N ASN A 98 -13.79 6.41 0.68
CA ASN A 98 -13.12 6.67 1.96
C ASN A 98 -13.93 7.64 2.83
N LEU A 99 -14.49 8.71 2.24
CA LEU A 99 -15.37 9.64 2.94
C LEU A 99 -16.67 8.97 3.39
N GLN A 100 -17.28 8.11 2.56
CA GLN A 100 -18.47 7.33 2.93
C GLN A 100 -18.20 6.37 4.10
N VAL A 101 -17.07 5.64 4.09
CA VAL A 101 -16.67 4.76 5.20
C VAL A 101 -16.46 5.56 6.48
N ARG A 102 -15.85 6.74 6.40
CA ARG A 102 -15.63 7.61 7.58
C ARG A 102 -16.93 8.21 8.12
N ALA A 103 -17.89 8.52 7.23
CA ALA A 103 -19.23 8.95 7.62
C ALA A 103 -20.04 7.80 8.27
N ALA A 104 -19.96 6.58 7.73
CA ALA A 104 -20.65 5.40 8.25
C ALA A 104 -20.03 4.85 9.54
N GLY A 105 -18.73 5.06 9.75
CA GLY A 105 -17.95 4.55 10.88
C GLY A 105 -18.03 5.36 12.18
N GLY A 106 -18.84 6.43 12.26
CA GLY A 106 -19.16 7.08 13.54
C GLY A 106 -17.97 7.68 14.31
N GLN A 107 -16.90 8.15 13.65
CA GLN A 107 -15.85 8.95 14.33
C GLN A 107 -16.30 10.37 14.72
N PHE A 108 -17.62 10.63 14.75
CA PHE A 108 -18.21 11.68 15.58
C PHE A 108 -18.58 11.11 16.96
N THR A 109 -17.64 10.52 17.67
CA THR A 109 -17.72 10.58 19.14
C THR A 109 -17.40 12.01 19.52
N ARG A 110 -18.42 12.89 19.42
CA ARG A 110 -18.45 14.13 20.20
C ARG A 110 -18.37 13.66 21.66
N LYS A 111 -17.17 13.67 22.24
CA LYS A 111 -17.00 13.50 23.68
C LYS A 111 -17.57 14.77 24.31
N GLY A 112 -18.85 14.71 24.61
CA GLY A 112 -19.65 15.77 25.18
C GLY A 112 -20.93 15.15 25.72
N ASP A 113 -20.79 14.41 26.82
CA ASP A 113 -21.62 14.53 28.02
C ASP A 113 -20.81 13.96 29.21
#